data_AF-A0A936CHU5-F1
#
_entry.id   AF-A0A936CHU5-F1
#
_cell.length_a   1.000
_cell.length_b   1.000
_cell.length_c   1.000
_cell.angle_alpha   90.00
_cell.angle_beta   90.00
_cell.angle_gamma   90.00
#
_symmetry.space_group_name_H-M   'P 1'
#
loop_
_entity.id
_entity.type
_entity.pdbx_description
1 polymer ?
#
loop_
_entity_poly.entity_id
_entity_poly.type
_entity_poly.pdbx_seq_one_letter_code
_entity_poly.pdbx_strand_id
1 'polypeptide(L)'
;MFGCSRNDALGAPVSRFMPERFRAAHAAHVEAFGRTGTTNRRMGDTTTLWAVRSDGREFPIEASISQTNVDGRHLYTVILRDVTRRKEAEDALHRSQQELRELSARVLQAREDEKTHIARELHDELGQSLTAMKMDLAWLRERLPADDAELASKAQGMNATLDATVAATRRISADLRPLMLDDLGLPDAAEWLIEEFSQRSGIQCRLDMDDADKLISLPGPVATALYRILQESLTNITRHAGANRVEIELRQRTDDNVNLTVQDDGRGITEADRAKPTSFGLRGIRERVHYLGGNVEIAPGQAGGTRLTVNIPLAKSAAR
;
A
#
# COMPACT_ATOMS: atom_id res chain seq x y z
N MET A 1 -23.19 -38.77 10.09
CA MET A 1 -21.98 -38.50 9.26
C MET A 1 -22.06 -39.25 7.93
N PHE A 2 -21.96 -40.58 7.87
CA PHE A 2 -21.89 -41.31 6.58
C PHE A 2 -23.21 -41.65 5.89
N GLY A 3 -24.37 -41.36 6.51
CA GLY A 3 -25.68 -41.62 5.88
C GLY A 3 -26.07 -43.10 5.77
N CYS A 4 -25.42 -44.00 6.52
CA CYS A 4 -25.78 -45.42 6.62
C CYS A 4 -26.23 -45.77 8.04
N SER A 5 -26.97 -46.88 8.17
CA SER A 5 -27.34 -47.40 9.49
C SER A 5 -26.16 -48.11 10.16
N ARG A 6 -26.22 -48.27 11.49
CA ARG A 6 -25.20 -49.03 12.24
C ARG A 6 -25.09 -50.46 11.72
N ASN A 7 -26.22 -51.11 11.42
CA ASN A 7 -26.25 -52.51 10.99
C ASN A 7 -25.59 -52.69 9.62
N ASP A 8 -25.72 -51.71 8.72
CA ASP A 8 -25.07 -51.75 7.40
C ASP A 8 -23.55 -51.47 7.47
N ALA A 9 -23.09 -50.84 8.55
CA ALA A 9 -21.69 -50.51 8.75
C ALA A 9 -20.91 -51.62 9.47
N LEU A 10 -21.58 -52.41 10.32
CA LEU A 10 -20.95 -53.51 11.04
C LEU A 10 -20.51 -54.63 10.09
N GLY A 11 -19.26 -55.09 10.22
CA GLY A 11 -18.67 -56.12 9.36
C GLY A 11 -18.27 -55.64 7.97
N ALA A 12 -18.64 -54.42 7.57
CA ALA A 12 -18.25 -53.83 6.30
C ALA A 12 -16.83 -53.22 6.36
N PRO A 13 -16.06 -53.24 5.26
CA PRO A 13 -14.74 -52.63 5.23
C PRO A 13 -14.83 -51.09 5.27
N VAL A 14 -13.95 -50.47 6.07
CA VAL A 14 -13.85 -49.00 6.19
C VAL A 14 -13.56 -48.31 4.84
N SER A 15 -12.94 -49.03 3.89
CA SER A 15 -12.66 -48.54 2.52
C SER A 15 -13.91 -48.10 1.75
N ARG A 16 -15.10 -48.55 2.16
CA ARG A 16 -16.40 -48.09 1.60
C ARG A 16 -16.66 -46.60 1.88
N PHE A 17 -16.15 -46.06 2.97
CA PHE A 17 -16.40 -44.68 3.42
C PHE A 17 -15.36 -43.68 2.91
N MET A 18 -14.53 -44.07 1.96
CA MET A 18 -13.50 -43.23 1.37
C MET A 18 -13.51 -43.32 -0.16
N PRO A 19 -13.07 -42.25 -0.84
CA PRO A 19 -12.91 -42.26 -2.28
C PRO A 19 -11.95 -43.34 -2.73
N GLU A 20 -12.25 -43.95 -3.89
CA GLU A 20 -11.46 -45.05 -4.44
C GLU A 20 -9.97 -44.72 -4.58
N ARG A 21 -9.68 -43.48 -5.03
CA ARG A 21 -8.32 -42.93 -5.17
C ARG A 21 -7.49 -42.96 -3.88
N PHE A 22 -8.12 -43.04 -2.71
CA PHE A 22 -7.42 -43.05 -1.42
C PHE A 22 -7.37 -44.43 -0.75
N ARG A 23 -8.04 -45.46 -1.29
CA ARG A 23 -8.15 -46.79 -0.67
C ARG A 23 -6.81 -47.52 -0.56
N ALA A 24 -6.02 -47.54 -1.63
CA ALA A 24 -4.73 -48.22 -1.67
C ALA A 24 -3.72 -47.58 -0.69
N ALA A 25 -3.63 -46.24 -0.72
CA ALA A 25 -2.79 -45.47 0.19
C ALA A 25 -3.20 -45.66 1.66
N HIS A 26 -4.52 -45.71 1.93
CA HIS A 26 -5.03 -45.98 3.27
C HIS A 26 -4.67 -47.39 3.76
N ALA A 27 -4.84 -48.42 2.92
CA ALA A 27 -4.51 -49.81 3.28
C ALA A 27 -3.03 -49.94 3.68
N ALA A 28 -2.12 -49.40 2.86
CA ALA A 28 -0.70 -49.37 3.16
C ALA A 28 -0.39 -48.59 4.46
N HIS A 29 -1.09 -47.48 4.72
CA HIS A 29 -0.92 -46.69 5.93
C HIS A 29 -1.38 -47.44 7.19
N VAL A 30 -2.50 -48.16 7.14
CA VAL A 30 -3.00 -48.97 8.27
C VAL A 30 -2.07 -50.15 8.56
N GLU A 31 -1.57 -50.82 7.52
CA GLU A 31 -0.62 -51.93 7.69
C GLU A 31 0.71 -51.46 8.30
N ALA A 32 1.25 -50.34 7.79
CA ALA A 32 2.44 -49.72 8.36
C ALA A 32 2.22 -49.32 9.83
N PHE A 33 1.10 -48.64 10.13
CA PHE A 33 0.75 -48.23 11.48
C PHE A 33 0.63 -49.43 12.45
N GLY A 34 0.02 -50.53 12.00
CA GLY A 34 -0.10 -51.76 12.78
C GLY A 34 1.24 -52.40 13.14
N ARG A 35 2.24 -52.28 12.27
CA ARG A 35 3.59 -52.82 12.50
C ARG A 35 4.45 -51.93 13.38
N THR A 36 4.37 -50.61 13.22
CA THR A 36 5.31 -49.67 13.83
C THR A 36 4.76 -48.97 15.07
N GLY A 37 3.43 -48.92 15.22
CA GLY A 37 2.74 -48.11 16.22
C GLY A 37 2.96 -46.60 16.11
N THR A 38 3.71 -46.16 15.11
CA THR A 38 3.97 -44.75 14.82
C THR A 38 3.02 -44.28 13.74
N THR A 39 2.21 -43.27 14.05
CA THR A 39 1.36 -42.59 13.09
C THR A 39 1.94 -41.22 12.74
N ASN A 40 1.94 -40.87 11.44
CA ASN A 40 2.15 -39.49 10.98
C ASN A 40 0.91 -38.61 11.22
N ARG A 41 -0.18 -39.18 11.75
CA ARG A 41 -1.41 -38.47 12.15
C ARG A 41 -1.46 -38.42 13.66
N ARG A 42 -0.57 -37.62 14.26
CA ARG A 42 -0.59 -37.42 15.71
C ARG A 42 -1.90 -36.76 16.12
N MET A 43 -2.35 -37.04 17.33
CA MET A 43 -3.47 -36.32 17.93
C MET A 43 -3.08 -34.82 18.01
N GLY A 44 -3.67 -33.99 17.14
CA GLY A 44 -3.31 -32.57 16.97
C GLY A 44 -2.85 -32.17 15.56
N ASP A 45 -2.41 -33.11 14.72
CA ASP A 45 -2.06 -32.83 13.32
C ASP A 45 -3.32 -32.78 12.45
N THR A 46 -3.79 -31.58 12.13
CA THR A 46 -4.98 -31.32 11.30
C THR A 46 -4.71 -31.56 9.81
N THR A 47 -4.53 -32.83 9.42
CA THR A 47 -4.57 -33.20 8.00
C THR A 47 -6.02 -33.49 7.59
N THR A 48 -6.58 -32.68 6.68
CA THR A 48 -7.91 -32.95 6.11
C THR A 48 -7.86 -34.14 5.15
N LEU A 49 -8.76 -35.10 5.33
CA LEU A 49 -9.01 -36.21 4.42
C LEU A 49 -10.39 -36.08 3.77
N TRP A 50 -10.65 -36.90 2.76
CA TRP A 50 -11.95 -36.97 2.10
C TRP A 50 -12.63 -38.29 2.41
N ALA A 51 -13.90 -38.20 2.79
CA ALA A 51 -14.80 -39.31 3.04
C ALA A 51 -15.93 -39.33 2.02
N VAL A 52 -16.57 -40.48 1.84
CA VAL A 52 -17.72 -40.67 0.94
C VAL A 52 -18.93 -41.09 1.78
N ARG A 53 -20.05 -40.39 1.62
CA ARG A 53 -21.35 -40.75 2.20
C ARG A 53 -21.97 -41.92 1.44
N SER A 54 -22.99 -42.56 2.01
CA SER A 54 -23.71 -43.68 1.40
C SER A 54 -24.37 -43.35 0.06
N ASP A 55 -24.67 -42.07 -0.18
CA ASP A 55 -25.21 -41.53 -1.44
C ASP A 55 -24.12 -41.17 -2.47
N GLY A 56 -22.85 -41.46 -2.18
CA GLY A 56 -21.71 -41.17 -3.04
C GLY A 56 -21.11 -39.78 -2.89
N ARG A 57 -21.72 -38.86 -2.12
CA ARG A 57 -21.19 -37.50 -1.95
C ARG A 57 -19.93 -37.49 -1.10
N GLU A 58 -18.90 -36.80 -1.59
CA GLU A 58 -17.67 -36.59 -0.86
C GLU A 58 -17.79 -35.44 0.15
N PHE A 59 -17.10 -35.57 1.28
CA PHE A 59 -17.05 -34.51 2.30
C PHE A 59 -15.72 -34.53 3.07
N PRO A 60 -15.23 -33.36 3.52
CA PRO A 60 -13.97 -33.27 4.23
C PRO A 60 -14.10 -33.72 5.68
N ILE A 61 -13.10 -34.48 6.14
CA ILE A 61 -13.04 -35.02 7.49
C ILE A 61 -11.65 -34.84 8.08
N GLU A 62 -11.58 -34.77 9.40
CA GLU A 62 -10.35 -35.00 10.14
C GLU A 62 -10.42 -36.37 10.79
N ALA A 63 -9.30 -37.09 10.81
CA ALA A 63 -9.23 -38.43 11.35
C ALA A 63 -7.99 -38.60 12.23
N SER A 64 -8.20 -39.07 13.46
CA SER A 64 -7.11 -39.56 14.33
C SER A 64 -7.27 -41.06 14.54
N ILE A 65 -6.18 -41.80 14.38
CA ILE A 65 -6.13 -43.25 14.59
C ILE A 65 -5.24 -43.59 15.78
N SER A 66 -5.72 -44.49 16.63
CA SER A 66 -4.96 -45.09 17.72
C SER A 66 -5.07 -46.61 17.67
N GLN A 67 -4.08 -47.30 18.23
CA GLN A 67 -4.10 -48.75 18.40
C GLN A 67 -4.04 -49.12 19.88
N THR A 68 -4.67 -50.23 20.25
CA THR A 68 -4.61 -50.80 21.59
C THR A 68 -4.63 -52.32 21.48
N ASN A 69 -3.87 -53.00 22.33
CA ASN A 69 -3.84 -54.46 22.38
C ASN A 69 -4.80 -54.94 23.46
N VAL A 70 -5.75 -55.80 23.08
CA VAL A 70 -6.71 -56.42 24.01
C VAL A 70 -6.69 -57.92 23.75
N ASP A 71 -6.36 -58.72 24.76
CA ASP A 71 -6.30 -60.19 24.69
C ASP A 71 -5.49 -60.74 23.51
N GLY A 72 -4.34 -60.12 23.23
CA GLY A 72 -3.46 -60.51 22.12
C GLY A 72 -3.95 -60.09 20.72
N ARG A 73 -5.03 -59.31 20.62
CA ARG A 73 -5.54 -58.76 19.35
C ARG A 73 -5.27 -57.26 19.25
N HIS A 74 -4.84 -56.82 18.07
CA HIS A 74 -4.70 -55.40 17.75
C HIS A 74 -6.07 -54.79 17.46
N LEU A 75 -6.47 -53.81 18.26
CA LEU A 75 -7.70 -53.04 18.08
C LEU A 75 -7.35 -51.64 17.59
N TYR A 76 -7.90 -51.24 16.44
CA TYR A 76 -7.74 -49.88 15.90
C TYR A 76 -8.97 -49.05 16.22
N THR A 77 -8.77 -47.87 16.79
CA THR A 77 -9.84 -46.89 17.04
C THR A 77 -9.58 -45.67 16.16
N VAL A 78 -10.59 -45.25 15.41
CA VAL A 78 -10.53 -44.04 14.57
C VAL A 78 -11.61 -43.06 15.03
N ILE A 79 -11.21 -41.83 15.35
CA ILE A 79 -12.12 -40.72 15.64
C ILE A 79 -12.19 -39.86 14.38
N LEU A 80 -13.41 -39.62 13.92
CA LEU A 80 -13.70 -38.88 12.70
C LEU A 80 -14.49 -37.61 13.04
N ARG A 81 -14.06 -36.47 12.49
CA ARG A 81 -14.77 -35.19 12.62
C ARG A 81 -15.15 -34.68 11.24
N ASP A 82 -16.44 -34.42 11.03
CA ASP A 82 -16.92 -33.74 9.82
C ASP A 82 -16.54 -32.25 9.93
N VAL A 83 -15.70 -31.78 8.99
CA VAL A 83 -15.22 -30.39 8.97
C VAL A 83 -15.81 -29.57 7.84
N THR A 84 -16.89 -30.05 7.21
CA THR A 84 -17.56 -29.38 6.08
C THR A 84 -17.89 -27.93 6.42
N ARG A 85 -18.65 -27.69 7.51
CA ARG A 85 -19.05 -26.34 7.93
C ARG A 85 -17.86 -25.43 8.25
N ARG A 86 -16.79 -25.98 8.82
CA ARG A 86 -15.58 -25.21 9.16
C ARG A 86 -14.87 -24.74 7.89
N LYS A 87 -14.68 -25.65 6.92
CA LYS A 87 -14.09 -25.31 5.62
C LYS A 87 -14.94 -24.34 4.82
N GLU A 88 -16.26 -24.54 4.78
CA GLU A 88 -17.17 -23.61 4.11
C GLU A 88 -17.08 -22.19 4.69
N ALA A 89 -16.99 -22.07 6.03
CA ALA A 89 -16.81 -20.79 6.69
C ALA A 89 -15.44 -20.16 6.42
N GLU A 90 -14.36 -20.94 6.42
CA GLU A 90 -13.01 -20.49 6.07
C GLU A 90 -12.94 -19.99 4.61
N ASP A 91 -13.51 -20.74 3.67
CA ASP A 91 -13.57 -20.37 2.25
C ASP A 91 -14.46 -19.15 2.01
N ALA A 92 -15.57 -19.01 2.74
CA ALA A 92 -16.43 -17.82 2.69
C ALA A 92 -15.71 -16.59 3.24
N LEU A 93 -14.99 -16.74 4.36
CA LEU A 93 -14.20 -15.66 4.95
C LEU A 93 -13.08 -15.22 3.99
N HIS A 94 -12.37 -16.17 3.37
CA HIS A 94 -11.31 -15.87 2.43
C HIS A 94 -11.83 -15.11 1.20
N ARG A 95 -12.96 -15.55 0.64
CA ARG A 95 -13.64 -14.85 -0.46
C ARG A 95 -14.05 -13.43 -0.07
N SER A 96 -14.69 -13.27 1.08
CA SER A 96 -15.09 -11.93 1.57
C SER A 96 -13.89 -11.01 1.78
N GLN A 97 -12.77 -11.53 2.32
CA GLN A 97 -11.54 -10.76 2.46
C GLN A 97 -10.96 -10.33 1.11
N GLN A 98 -11.02 -11.19 0.10
CA GLN A 98 -10.57 -10.86 -1.25
C GLN A 98 -11.47 -9.79 -1.88
N GLU A 99 -12.78 -9.94 -1.81
CA GLU A 99 -13.76 -8.96 -2.30
C GLU A 99 -13.58 -7.59 -1.63
N LEU A 100 -13.37 -7.56 -0.30
CA LEU A 100 -13.08 -6.34 0.44
C LEU A 100 -11.80 -5.64 -0.04
N ARG A 101 -10.73 -6.41 -0.31
CA ARG A 101 -9.48 -5.86 -0.84
C ARG A 101 -9.67 -5.27 -2.23
N GLU A 102 -10.39 -5.97 -3.11
CA GLU A 102 -10.70 -5.50 -4.47
C GLU A 102 -11.55 -4.23 -4.45
N LEU A 103 -12.60 -4.19 -3.62
CA LEU A 103 -13.44 -3.00 -3.43
C LEU A 103 -12.63 -1.83 -2.88
N SER A 104 -11.80 -2.06 -1.87
CA SER A 104 -10.92 -1.03 -1.30
C SER A 104 -9.96 -0.46 -2.36
N ALA A 105 -9.39 -1.31 -3.22
CA ALA A 105 -8.53 -0.87 -4.30
C ALA A 105 -9.29 -0.02 -5.32
N ARG A 106 -10.51 -0.43 -5.71
CA ARG A 106 -11.36 0.34 -6.63
C ARG A 106 -11.76 1.70 -6.06
N VAL A 107 -12.11 1.77 -4.78
CA VAL A 107 -12.44 3.04 -4.10
C VAL A 107 -11.24 3.96 -4.06
N LEU A 108 -10.05 3.43 -3.76
CA LEU A 108 -8.81 4.22 -3.77
C LEU A 108 -8.49 4.74 -5.16
N GLN A 109 -8.64 3.91 -6.20
CA GLN A 109 -8.43 4.32 -7.60
C GLN A 109 -9.42 5.42 -8.01
N ALA A 110 -10.71 5.23 -7.77
CA ALA A 110 -11.73 6.23 -8.09
C ALA A 110 -11.49 7.56 -7.37
N ARG A 111 -11.00 7.53 -6.13
CA ARG A 111 -10.60 8.74 -5.39
C ARG A 111 -9.41 9.46 -6.04
N GLU A 112 -8.42 8.74 -6.56
CA GLU A 112 -7.29 9.35 -7.25
C GLU A 112 -7.69 9.88 -8.64
N ASP A 113 -8.56 9.17 -9.37
CA ASP A 113 -9.11 9.63 -10.65
C ASP A 113 -9.94 10.92 -10.47
N GLU A 114 -10.75 10.99 -9.40
CA GLU A 114 -11.53 12.19 -9.07
C GLU A 114 -10.62 13.37 -8.71
N LYS A 115 -9.61 13.15 -7.85
CA LYS A 115 -8.61 14.18 -7.56
C LYS A 115 -7.90 14.67 -8.83
N THR A 116 -7.65 13.75 -9.76
CA THR A 116 -7.05 14.05 -11.06
C THR A 116 -7.94 14.94 -11.91
N HIS A 117 -9.24 14.65 -11.94
CA HIS A 117 -10.22 15.44 -12.67
C HIS A 117 -10.35 16.85 -12.09
N ILE A 118 -10.56 16.97 -10.76
CA ILE A 118 -10.72 18.25 -10.07
C ILE A 118 -9.46 19.11 -10.23
N ALA A 119 -8.26 18.53 -10.12
CA ALA A 119 -7.03 19.29 -10.28
C ALA A 119 -6.95 19.94 -11.68
N ARG A 120 -7.37 19.22 -12.74
CA ARG A 120 -7.34 19.75 -14.12
C ARG A 120 -8.37 20.85 -14.31
N GLU A 121 -9.62 20.65 -13.87
CA GLU A 121 -10.64 21.70 -13.97
C GLU A 121 -10.20 22.98 -13.24
N LEU A 122 -9.60 22.85 -12.05
CA LEU A 122 -9.06 24.01 -11.34
C LEU A 122 -7.93 24.69 -12.11
N HIS A 123 -7.00 23.93 -12.70
CA HIS A 123 -5.89 24.51 -13.46
C HIS A 123 -6.38 25.20 -14.73
N ASP A 124 -7.27 24.55 -15.48
CA ASP A 124 -7.75 25.03 -16.77
C ASP A 124 -8.70 26.23 -16.60
N GLU A 125 -9.74 26.13 -15.76
CA GLU A 125 -10.73 27.19 -15.65
C GLU A 125 -10.23 28.38 -14.82
N LEU A 126 -9.71 28.13 -13.60
CA LEU A 126 -9.27 29.21 -12.73
C LEU A 126 -7.91 29.77 -13.18
N GLY A 127 -7.00 28.92 -13.65
CA GLY A 127 -5.68 29.36 -14.12
C GLY A 127 -5.76 30.28 -15.33
N GLN A 128 -6.60 29.94 -16.32
CA GLN A 128 -6.82 30.81 -17.48
C GLN A 128 -7.53 32.11 -17.09
N SER A 129 -8.57 32.04 -16.26
CA SER A 129 -9.31 33.22 -15.80
C SER A 129 -8.43 34.20 -15.01
N LEU A 130 -7.58 33.68 -14.11
CA LEU A 130 -6.63 34.50 -13.34
C LEU A 130 -5.54 35.10 -14.23
N THR A 131 -5.07 34.37 -15.25
CA THR A 131 -4.11 34.88 -16.22
C THR A 131 -4.70 36.04 -17.03
N ALA A 132 -5.94 35.90 -17.50
CA ALA A 132 -6.66 36.96 -18.20
C ALA A 132 -6.83 38.20 -17.31
N MET A 133 -7.30 38.03 -16.06
CA MET A 133 -7.43 39.14 -15.11
C MET A 133 -6.09 39.84 -14.82
N LYS A 134 -4.98 39.09 -14.77
CA LYS A 134 -3.64 39.67 -14.59
C LYS A 134 -3.19 40.48 -15.80
N MET A 135 -3.48 40.01 -17.02
CA MET A 135 -3.23 40.76 -18.25
C MET A 135 -4.05 42.05 -18.31
N ASP A 136 -5.35 41.99 -17.98
CA ASP A 136 -6.23 43.15 -17.93
C ASP A 136 -5.76 44.18 -16.90
N LEU A 137 -5.33 43.73 -15.71
CA LEU A 137 -4.81 44.60 -14.67
C LEU A 137 -3.46 45.24 -15.06
N ALA A 138 -2.58 44.48 -15.73
CA ALA A 138 -1.33 45.03 -16.27
C ALA A 138 -1.62 46.12 -17.33
N TRP A 139 -2.54 45.83 -18.25
CA TRP A 139 -3.00 46.78 -19.27
C TRP A 139 -3.63 48.05 -18.67
N LEU A 140 -4.41 47.91 -17.59
CA LEU A 140 -4.99 49.03 -16.86
C LEU A 140 -3.92 49.86 -16.15
N ARG A 141 -2.94 49.22 -15.50
CA ARG A 141 -1.84 49.90 -14.82
C ARG A 141 -1.03 50.79 -15.74
N GLU A 142 -0.79 50.37 -16.98
CA GLU A 142 -0.09 51.18 -17.98
C GLU A 142 -0.85 52.45 -18.39
N ARG A 143 -2.16 52.52 -18.09
CA ARG A 143 -3.05 53.63 -18.47
C ARG A 143 -3.54 54.45 -17.28
N LEU A 144 -3.07 54.14 -16.07
CA LEU A 144 -3.37 54.94 -14.89
C LEU A 144 -2.60 56.27 -14.97
N PRO A 145 -3.21 57.40 -14.52
CA PRO A 145 -2.51 58.66 -14.39
C PRO A 145 -1.32 58.53 -13.44
N ALA A 146 -0.13 58.98 -13.85
CA ALA A 146 1.11 58.83 -13.07
C ALA A 146 1.07 59.57 -11.71
N ASP A 147 0.23 60.59 -11.59
CA ASP A 147 0.12 61.44 -10.39
C ASP A 147 -0.93 60.95 -9.38
N ASP A 148 -1.69 59.90 -9.71
CA ASP A 148 -2.71 59.34 -8.81
C ASP A 148 -2.15 58.17 -7.98
N ALA A 149 -1.50 58.52 -6.88
CA ALA A 149 -0.88 57.56 -5.96
C ALA A 149 -1.89 56.59 -5.33
N GLU A 150 -3.16 57.00 -5.18
CA GLU A 150 -4.21 56.17 -4.59
C GLU A 150 -4.61 55.05 -5.57
N LEU A 151 -4.87 55.39 -6.83
CA LEU A 151 -5.16 54.41 -7.89
C LEU A 151 -3.99 53.45 -8.12
N ALA A 152 -2.75 53.96 -8.14
CA ALA A 152 -1.55 53.13 -8.28
C ALA A 152 -1.42 52.12 -7.12
N SER A 153 -1.63 52.57 -5.87
CA SER A 153 -1.61 51.71 -4.69
C SER A 153 -2.71 50.64 -4.75
N LYS A 154 -3.93 51.02 -5.16
CA LYS A 154 -5.06 50.09 -5.32
C LYS A 154 -4.77 49.00 -6.36
N ALA A 155 -4.25 49.38 -7.53
CA ALA A 155 -3.88 48.46 -8.59
C ALA A 155 -2.76 47.50 -8.16
N GLN A 156 -1.79 47.99 -7.39
CA GLN A 156 -0.73 47.14 -6.83
C GLN A 156 -1.26 46.14 -5.80
N GLY A 157 -2.20 46.56 -4.93
CA GLY A 157 -2.90 45.66 -4.01
C GLY A 157 -3.73 44.57 -4.71
N MET A 158 -4.43 44.94 -5.79
CA MET A 158 -5.15 43.97 -6.64
C MET A 158 -4.19 42.96 -7.27
N ASN A 159 -3.02 43.42 -7.75
CA ASN A 159 -2.04 42.55 -8.39
C ASN A 159 -1.46 41.55 -7.37
N ALA A 160 -1.14 42.02 -6.15
CA ALA A 160 -0.69 41.15 -5.06
C ALA A 160 -1.76 40.11 -4.67
N THR A 161 -3.04 40.49 -4.68
CA THR A 161 -4.16 39.57 -4.40
C THR A 161 -4.30 38.52 -5.51
N LEU A 162 -4.18 38.92 -6.78
CA LEU A 162 -4.18 38.00 -7.92
C LEU A 162 -3.01 37.02 -7.85
N ASP A 163 -1.80 37.50 -7.57
CA ASP A 163 -0.61 36.65 -7.41
C ASP A 163 -0.79 35.64 -6.27
N ALA A 164 -1.33 36.07 -5.13
CA ALA A 164 -1.64 35.19 -4.01
C ALA A 164 -2.71 34.14 -4.37
N THR A 165 -3.71 34.52 -5.18
CA THR A 165 -4.80 33.63 -5.62
C THR A 165 -4.31 32.60 -6.65
N VAL A 166 -3.46 33.00 -7.59
CA VAL A 166 -2.78 32.09 -8.53
C VAL A 166 -1.93 31.09 -7.76
N ALA A 167 -1.13 31.55 -6.80
CA ALA A 167 -0.32 30.68 -5.95
C ALA A 167 -1.18 29.70 -5.14
N ALA A 168 -2.30 30.17 -4.56
CA ALA A 168 -3.23 29.31 -3.83
C ALA A 168 -3.91 28.28 -4.74
N THR A 169 -4.30 28.65 -5.94
CA THR A 169 -4.93 27.74 -6.91
C THR A 169 -3.94 26.65 -7.34
N ARG A 170 -2.71 27.04 -7.71
CA ARG A 170 -1.63 26.09 -8.04
C ARG A 170 -1.35 25.12 -6.90
N ARG A 171 -1.38 25.60 -5.66
CA ARG A 171 -1.23 24.77 -4.45
C ARG A 171 -2.36 23.76 -4.29
N ILE A 172 -3.61 24.21 -4.37
CA ILE A 172 -4.78 23.32 -4.26
C ILE A 172 -4.74 22.26 -5.37
N SER A 173 -4.40 22.65 -6.60
CA SER A 173 -4.18 21.72 -7.69
C SER A 173 -3.08 20.72 -7.35
N ALA A 174 -1.90 21.18 -6.90
CA ALA A 174 -0.77 20.31 -6.54
C ALA A 174 -1.09 19.33 -5.40
N ASP A 175 -1.86 19.76 -4.40
CA ASP A 175 -2.35 18.90 -3.30
C ASP A 175 -3.29 17.81 -3.82
N LEU A 176 -4.23 18.16 -4.70
CA LEU A 176 -5.15 17.21 -5.32
C LEU A 176 -4.40 16.25 -6.24
N ARG A 177 -3.63 16.76 -7.18
CA ARG A 177 -2.71 16.00 -8.04
C ARG A 177 -1.58 16.92 -8.48
N PRO A 178 -0.31 16.48 -8.41
CA PRO A 178 0.78 17.29 -8.91
C PRO A 178 0.74 17.34 -10.45
N LEU A 179 -0.14 18.14 -11.04
CA LEU A 179 -0.19 18.42 -12.47
C LEU A 179 1.11 19.10 -12.94
N MET A 180 1.75 19.85 -12.05
CA MET A 180 3.11 20.35 -12.22
C MET A 180 4.10 19.22 -12.57
N LEU A 181 3.88 18.00 -12.06
CA LEU A 181 4.69 16.83 -12.41
C LEU A 181 4.45 16.35 -13.85
N ASP A 182 3.21 16.47 -14.34
CA ASP A 182 2.83 16.08 -15.71
C ASP A 182 3.37 17.11 -16.74
N ASP A 183 3.38 18.40 -16.40
CA ASP A 183 3.77 19.48 -17.31
C ASP A 183 5.27 19.87 -17.25
N LEU A 184 5.89 19.80 -16.06
CA LEU A 184 7.26 20.29 -15.81
C LEU A 184 8.22 19.18 -15.35
N GLY A 185 7.69 18.04 -14.90
CA GLY A 185 8.49 16.91 -14.43
C GLY A 185 8.83 16.96 -12.94
N LEU A 186 9.49 15.89 -12.47
CA LEU A 186 9.82 15.70 -11.05
C LEU A 186 10.77 16.76 -10.47
N PRO A 187 11.82 17.23 -11.16
CA PRO A 187 12.72 18.25 -10.63
C PRO A 187 12.01 19.54 -10.25
N ASP A 188 11.31 20.15 -11.21
CA ASP A 188 10.62 21.42 -11.02
C ASP A 188 9.51 21.32 -9.96
N ALA A 189 8.76 20.21 -9.97
CA ALA A 189 7.73 19.96 -8.97
C ALA A 189 8.32 19.82 -7.55
N ALA A 190 9.47 19.15 -7.41
CA ALA A 190 10.15 18.96 -6.13
C ALA A 190 10.74 20.28 -5.61
N GLU A 191 11.40 21.07 -6.46
CA GLU A 191 11.91 22.40 -6.11
C GLU A 191 10.80 23.30 -5.59
N TRP A 192 9.71 23.40 -6.34
CA TRP A 192 8.55 24.20 -5.94
C TRP A 192 7.95 23.77 -4.59
N LEU A 193 7.79 22.45 -4.38
CA LEU A 193 7.25 21.91 -3.13
C LEU A 193 8.15 22.25 -1.93
N ILE A 194 9.47 22.25 -2.14
CA ILE A 194 10.47 22.53 -1.09
C ILE A 194 10.52 24.02 -0.78
N GLU A 195 10.44 24.89 -1.79
CA GLU A 195 10.32 26.33 -1.61
C GLU A 195 9.06 26.69 -0.82
N GLU A 196 7.91 26.11 -1.18
CA GLU A 196 6.65 26.34 -0.46
C GLU A 196 6.74 25.87 0.99
N PHE A 197 7.28 24.67 1.21
CA PHE A 197 7.49 24.13 2.56
C PHE A 197 8.35 25.06 3.42
N SER A 198 9.47 25.55 2.86
CA SER A 198 10.42 26.38 3.58
C SER A 198 9.80 27.73 3.95
N GLN A 199 9.06 28.35 3.03
CA GLN A 199 8.35 29.62 3.27
C GLN A 199 7.29 29.50 4.37
N ARG A 200 6.55 28.38 4.42
CA ARG A 200 5.43 28.21 5.35
C ARG A 200 5.86 27.76 6.74
N SER A 201 6.84 26.87 6.82
CA SER A 201 7.29 26.28 8.07
C SER A 201 8.40 27.09 8.74
N GLY A 202 9.14 27.89 7.97
CA GLY A 202 10.38 28.54 8.41
C GLY A 202 11.56 27.57 8.56
N ILE A 203 11.40 26.30 8.18
CA ILE A 203 12.44 25.27 8.26
C ILE A 203 13.37 25.40 7.05
N GLN A 204 14.68 25.32 7.28
CA GLN A 204 15.66 25.40 6.21
C GLN A 204 15.71 24.07 5.45
N CYS A 205 15.36 24.08 4.16
CA CYS A 205 15.53 22.93 3.28
C CYS A 205 16.74 23.06 2.37
N ARG A 206 17.43 21.94 2.17
CA ARG A 206 18.41 21.77 1.10
C ARG A 206 17.98 20.61 0.21
N LEU A 207 17.83 20.91 -1.08
CA LEU A 207 17.59 19.93 -2.12
C LEU A 207 18.87 19.69 -2.89
N ASP A 208 19.23 18.42 -3.08
CA ASP A 208 20.34 18.00 -3.93
C ASP A 208 19.85 16.90 -4.86
N MET A 209 19.95 17.12 -6.17
CA MET A 209 19.39 16.25 -7.19
C MET A 209 20.45 15.89 -8.23
N ASP A 210 20.28 14.72 -8.85
CA ASP A 210 20.96 14.43 -10.10
C ASP A 210 20.47 15.34 -11.24
N ASP A 211 21.21 15.30 -12.34
CA ASP A 211 20.94 16.06 -13.56
C ASP A 211 19.46 16.01 -13.96
N ALA A 212 18.84 17.16 -14.19
CA ALA A 212 17.40 17.30 -14.36
C ALA A 212 16.87 16.41 -15.50
N ASP A 213 17.64 16.30 -16.59
CA ASP A 213 17.32 15.45 -17.75
C ASP A 213 17.13 13.97 -17.39
N LYS A 214 17.92 13.45 -16.44
CA LYS A 214 17.80 12.06 -15.98
C LYS A 214 16.50 11.85 -15.21
N LEU A 215 16.09 12.83 -14.42
CA LEU A 215 14.92 12.75 -13.55
C LEU A 215 13.61 13.05 -14.29
N ILE A 216 13.65 13.85 -15.35
CA ILE A 216 12.53 14.05 -16.28
C ILE A 216 12.21 12.75 -17.04
N SER A 217 13.21 11.92 -17.31
CA SER A 217 13.04 10.65 -18.04
C SER A 217 12.41 9.50 -17.23
N LEU A 218 12.09 9.72 -15.95
CA LEU A 218 11.53 8.69 -15.08
C LEU A 218 10.13 8.24 -15.55
N PRO A 219 9.76 6.96 -15.36
CA PRO A 219 8.40 6.51 -15.61
C PRO A 219 7.38 7.28 -14.76
N GLY A 220 6.26 7.71 -15.36
CA GLY A 220 5.22 8.51 -14.69
C GLY A 220 4.76 7.97 -13.31
N PRO A 221 4.51 6.65 -13.14
CA PRO A 221 4.18 6.07 -11.84
C PRO A 221 5.28 6.25 -10.79
N VAL A 222 6.55 6.19 -11.18
CA VAL A 222 7.70 6.37 -10.29
C VAL A 222 7.83 7.84 -9.88
N ALA A 223 7.77 8.76 -10.83
CA ALA A 223 7.82 10.19 -10.56
C ALA A 223 6.70 10.61 -9.59
N THR A 224 5.47 10.14 -9.85
CA THR A 224 4.31 10.42 -8.99
C THR A 224 4.52 9.87 -7.58
N ALA A 225 5.06 8.65 -7.47
CA ALA A 225 5.31 8.04 -6.18
C ALA A 225 6.37 8.81 -5.38
N LEU A 226 7.49 9.17 -6.00
CA LEU A 226 8.55 9.94 -5.35
C LEU A 226 8.04 11.30 -4.87
N TYR A 227 7.30 12.02 -5.70
CA TYR A 227 6.69 13.30 -5.33
C TYR A 227 5.75 13.17 -4.13
N ARG A 228 4.82 12.19 -4.16
CA ARG A 228 3.89 11.96 -3.04
C ARG A 228 4.60 11.55 -1.75
N ILE A 229 5.68 10.77 -1.86
CA ILE A 229 6.51 10.40 -0.70
C ILE A 229 7.20 11.63 -0.14
N LEU A 230 7.75 12.51 -0.99
CA LEU A 230 8.36 13.77 -0.56
C LEU A 230 7.33 14.65 0.16
N GLN A 231 6.14 14.84 -0.42
CA GLN A 231 5.04 15.63 0.18
C GLN A 231 4.62 15.09 1.56
N GLU A 232 4.43 13.77 1.67
CA GLU A 232 4.07 13.13 2.93
C GLU A 232 5.21 13.24 3.96
N SER A 233 6.46 13.13 3.54
CA SER A 233 7.63 13.26 4.42
C SER A 233 7.73 14.66 5.00
N LEU A 234 7.61 15.69 4.16
CA LEU A 234 7.59 17.09 4.58
C LEU A 234 6.41 17.38 5.54
N THR A 235 5.23 16.85 5.24
CA THR A 235 4.05 16.99 6.12
C THR A 235 4.30 16.37 7.50
N ASN A 236 4.93 15.20 7.54
CA ASN A 236 5.28 14.53 8.79
C ASN A 236 6.32 15.32 9.59
N ILE A 237 7.30 15.92 8.92
CA ILE A 237 8.32 16.77 9.58
C ILE A 237 7.66 17.97 10.25
N THR A 238 6.81 18.72 9.53
CA THR A 238 6.11 19.90 10.10
C THR A 238 5.23 19.54 11.29
N ARG A 239 4.54 18.39 11.22
CA ARG A 239 3.58 18.00 12.27
C ARG A 239 4.24 17.37 13.49
N HIS A 240 5.39 16.72 13.32
CA HIS A 240 5.88 15.77 14.32
C HIS A 240 7.35 15.92 14.70
N ALA A 241 8.20 16.48 13.86
CA ALA A 241 9.65 16.44 14.08
C ALA A 241 10.16 17.54 15.01
N GLY A 242 9.60 18.76 14.92
CA GLY A 242 10.19 19.95 15.55
C GLY A 242 11.59 20.26 14.99
N ALA A 243 11.80 19.96 13.71
CA ALA A 243 13.06 20.10 13.00
C ALA A 243 13.30 21.57 12.59
N ASN A 244 14.57 21.95 12.47
CA ASN A 244 15.02 23.25 11.95
C ASN A 244 15.66 23.12 10.56
N ARG A 245 16.13 21.90 10.21
CA ARG A 245 16.75 21.63 8.92
C ARG A 245 16.25 20.32 8.33
N VAL A 246 16.06 20.34 7.01
CA VAL A 246 15.76 19.16 6.21
C VAL A 246 16.72 19.07 5.02
N GLU A 247 17.27 17.90 4.79
CA GLU A 247 18.16 17.57 3.68
C GLU A 247 17.47 16.52 2.81
N ILE A 248 17.34 16.82 1.52
CA ILE A 248 16.67 15.96 0.54
C ILE A 248 17.64 15.66 -0.58
N GLU A 249 17.82 14.37 -0.86
CA GLU A 249 18.66 13.88 -1.95
C GLU A 249 17.83 13.03 -2.90
N LEU A 250 17.88 13.33 -4.20
CA LEU A 250 17.24 12.54 -5.25
C LEU A 250 18.25 12.15 -6.32
N ARG A 251 18.63 10.87 -6.33
CA ARG A 251 19.71 10.34 -7.19
C ARG A 251 19.23 9.15 -8.01
N GLN A 252 19.54 9.13 -9.31
CA GLN A 252 19.43 7.94 -10.14
C GLN A 252 20.77 7.19 -10.11
N ARG A 253 20.75 6.01 -9.52
CA ARG A 253 21.95 5.18 -9.36
C ARG A 253 22.23 4.36 -10.63
N THR A 254 23.48 3.92 -10.77
CA THR A 254 23.98 3.14 -11.91
C THR A 254 23.36 1.74 -12.05
N ASP A 255 22.60 1.28 -11.07
CA ASP A 255 21.93 -0.02 -11.01
C ASP A 255 20.44 0.05 -11.43
N ASP A 256 20.07 0.98 -12.32
CA ASP A 256 18.68 1.23 -12.78
C ASP A 256 17.69 1.46 -11.62
N ASN A 257 18.16 2.06 -10.53
CA ASN A 257 17.36 2.40 -9.38
C ASN A 257 17.34 3.92 -9.17
N VAL A 258 16.21 4.44 -8.72
CA VAL A 258 16.11 5.81 -8.21
C VAL A 258 16.01 5.80 -6.69
N ASN A 259 16.82 6.63 -6.05
CA ASN A 259 16.89 6.77 -4.61
C ASN A 259 16.42 8.16 -4.19
N LEU A 260 15.45 8.21 -3.27
CA LEU A 260 15.04 9.41 -2.57
C LEU A 260 15.41 9.26 -1.10
N THR A 261 16.22 10.19 -0.60
CA THR A 261 16.52 10.31 0.83
C THR A 261 15.97 11.62 1.35
N VAL A 262 15.23 11.57 2.46
CA VAL A 262 14.75 12.73 3.20
C VAL A 262 15.23 12.60 4.65
N GLN A 263 16.00 13.56 5.12
CA GLN A 263 16.52 13.59 6.48
C GLN A 263 16.13 14.90 7.18
N ASP A 264 15.57 14.79 8.39
CA ASP A 264 15.35 15.91 9.30
C ASP A 264 16.31 15.86 10.50
N ASP A 265 16.46 16.99 11.20
CA ASP A 265 17.25 17.12 12.44
C ASP A 265 16.39 17.15 13.73
N GLY A 266 15.13 16.72 13.65
CA GLY A 266 14.17 16.80 14.74
C GLY A 266 14.30 15.69 15.79
N ARG A 267 13.19 15.37 16.46
CA ARG A 267 13.17 14.39 17.58
C ARG A 267 13.28 12.92 17.15
N GLY A 268 13.16 12.62 15.86
CA GLY A 268 13.13 11.25 15.34
C GLY A 268 11.81 10.50 15.57
N ILE A 269 11.65 9.35 14.91
CA ILE A 269 10.48 8.47 15.05
C ILE A 269 10.77 7.33 16.03
N THR A 270 10.08 7.33 17.17
CA THR A 270 10.17 6.25 18.17
C THR A 270 9.38 5.01 17.76
N GLU A 271 9.67 3.85 18.36
CA GLU A 271 8.92 2.61 18.12
C GLU A 271 7.43 2.75 18.53
N ALA A 272 7.16 3.50 19.60
CA ALA A 272 5.81 3.85 20.02
C ALA A 272 5.06 4.72 18.98
N ASP A 273 5.77 5.61 18.28
CA ASP A 273 5.19 6.41 17.19
C ASP A 273 4.84 5.55 15.96
N ARG A 274 5.63 4.50 15.69
CA ARG A 274 5.36 3.54 14.59
C ARG A 274 4.15 2.65 14.87
N ALA A 275 3.90 2.31 16.13
CA ALA A 275 2.81 1.43 16.53
C ALA A 275 1.44 2.13 16.63
N LYS A 276 1.38 3.46 16.47
CA LYS A 276 0.11 4.20 16.53
C LYS A 276 -0.82 3.82 15.37
N PRO A 277 -2.12 3.60 15.63
CA PRO A 277 -3.12 3.33 14.58
C PRO A 277 -3.23 4.45 13.55
N THR A 278 -2.84 5.68 13.92
CA THR A 278 -2.91 6.88 13.08
C THR A 278 -1.70 7.07 12.16
N SER A 279 -0.74 6.15 12.14
CA SER A 279 0.48 6.22 11.30
C SER A 279 0.20 5.84 9.84
N PHE A 280 -0.92 6.33 9.29
CA PHE A 280 -1.37 6.07 7.91
C PHE A 280 -0.37 6.60 6.88
N GLY A 281 0.32 7.71 7.17
CA GLY A 281 1.33 8.31 6.29
C GLY A 281 2.48 7.35 5.97
N LEU A 282 3.12 6.80 7.02
CA LEU A 282 4.22 5.85 6.88
C LEU A 282 3.78 4.54 6.21
N ARG A 283 2.55 4.09 6.48
CA ARG A 283 1.98 2.91 5.85
C ARG A 283 1.73 3.15 4.36
N GLY A 284 1.19 4.31 3.99
CA GLY A 284 0.98 4.70 2.60
C GLY A 284 2.29 4.82 1.81
N ILE A 285 3.35 5.35 2.43
CA ILE A 285 4.70 5.34 1.83
C ILE A 285 5.15 3.90 1.55
N ARG A 286 5.07 3.00 2.54
CA ARG A 286 5.47 1.59 2.39
C ARG A 286 4.69 0.87 1.29
N GLU A 287 3.37 1.02 1.26
CA GLU A 287 2.51 0.38 0.27
C GLU A 287 2.83 0.88 -1.15
N ARG A 288 3.03 2.19 -1.33
CA ARG A 288 3.35 2.78 -2.64
C ARG A 288 4.70 2.33 -3.17
N VAL A 289 5.73 2.30 -2.31
CA VAL A 289 7.07 1.83 -2.68
C VAL A 289 7.04 0.34 -3.02
N HIS A 290 6.32 -0.46 -2.23
CA HIS A 290 6.17 -1.89 -2.47
C HIS A 290 5.46 -2.20 -3.81
N TYR A 291 4.44 -1.40 -4.17
CA TYR A 291 3.72 -1.55 -5.44
C TYR A 291 4.64 -1.40 -6.67
N LEU A 292 5.66 -0.55 -6.57
CA LEU A 292 6.68 -0.34 -7.60
C LEU A 292 7.87 -1.30 -7.48
N GLY A 293 7.78 -2.33 -6.62
CA GLY A 293 8.84 -3.30 -6.41
C GLY A 293 10.08 -2.75 -5.68
N GLY A 294 9.94 -1.59 -5.04
CA GLY A 294 11.00 -0.94 -4.29
C GLY A 294 11.02 -1.33 -2.80
N ASN A 295 11.94 -0.70 -2.07
CA ASN A 295 12.05 -0.82 -0.61
C ASN A 295 12.18 0.54 0.07
N VAL A 296 11.70 0.61 1.31
CA VAL A 296 11.78 1.80 2.16
C VAL A 296 12.42 1.46 3.49
N GLU A 297 13.35 2.31 3.90
CA GLU A 297 14.04 2.25 5.18
C GLU A 297 13.78 3.55 5.96
N ILE A 298 13.51 3.41 7.25
CA ILE A 298 13.33 4.53 8.17
C ILE A 298 14.26 4.29 9.35
N ALA A 299 15.31 5.09 9.43
CA ALA A 299 16.36 5.01 10.43
C ALA A 299 16.49 6.34 11.19
N PRO A 300 17.15 6.35 12.37
CA PRO A 300 17.59 7.60 12.99
C PRO A 300 18.53 8.38 12.06
N GLY A 301 18.38 9.69 11.99
CA GLY A 301 19.31 10.54 11.23
C GLY A 301 20.65 10.69 11.95
N GLN A 302 21.75 10.83 11.18
CA GLN A 302 23.11 10.95 11.74
C GLN A 302 23.31 12.21 12.59
N ALA A 303 22.56 13.27 12.31
CA ALA A 303 22.61 14.54 13.04
C ALA A 303 21.47 14.69 14.06
N GLY A 304 20.77 13.59 14.40
CA GLY A 304 19.45 13.64 15.04
C GLY A 304 18.33 13.41 14.02
N GLY A 305 17.08 13.42 14.49
CA GLY A 305 15.91 13.30 13.62
C GLY A 305 15.70 11.94 12.97
N THR A 306 15.04 11.97 11.81
CA THR A 306 14.68 10.78 11.04
C THR A 306 15.33 10.83 9.67
N ARG A 307 15.85 9.69 9.20
CA ARG A 307 16.23 9.47 7.81
C ARG A 307 15.26 8.48 7.18
N LEU A 308 14.54 8.92 6.15
CA LEU A 308 13.74 8.09 5.25
C LEU A 308 14.54 7.87 3.97
N THR A 309 14.77 6.61 3.60
CA THR A 309 15.40 6.25 2.34
C THR A 309 14.46 5.34 1.54
N VAL A 310 14.15 5.76 0.32
CA VAL A 310 13.31 5.04 -0.63
C VAL A 310 14.13 4.67 -1.84
N ASN A 311 14.02 3.43 -2.27
CA ASN A 311 14.71 2.92 -3.45
C ASN A 311 13.70 2.20 -4.36
N ILE A 312 13.63 2.62 -5.63
CA ILE A 312 12.64 2.12 -6.60
C ILE A 312 13.36 1.68 -7.88
N PRO A 313 13.14 0.44 -8.35
CA PRO A 313 13.70 -0.03 -9.62
C PRO A 313 12.95 0.52 -10.83
N LEU A 314 13.70 1.01 -11.81
CA LEU A 314 13.17 1.59 -13.05
C LEU A 314 12.76 0.50 -14.06
N ALA A 315 13.56 -0.57 -14.18
CA ALA A 315 13.33 -1.63 -15.16
C ALA A 315 12.04 -2.45 -14.92
N LYS A 316 11.59 -2.59 -13.67
CA LYS A 316 10.33 -3.30 -13.34
C LYS A 316 9.10 -2.39 -13.40
N SER A 317 9.30 -1.08 -13.30
CA SER A 317 8.21 -0.09 -13.27
C SER A 317 7.76 0.36 -14.66
N ALA A 318 8.55 0.09 -15.70
CA ALA A 318 8.20 0.35 -17.11
C ALA A 318 7.25 -0.71 -17.71
N ALA A 319 7.05 -1.83 -17.03
CA ALA A 319 6.23 -2.95 -17.49
C ALA A 319 4.85 -2.96 -16.83
N ARG A 320 4.05 -1.90 -17.00
CA ARG A 320 2.59 -1.90 -16.78
C ARG A 320 1.92 -0.63 -17.28
#